data_AF-A0A0T8ZXR9-F1
#
_entry.id   AF-A0A0T8ZXR9-F1
#
_cell.length_a   1.000
_cell.length_b   1.000
_cell.length_c   1.000
_cell.angle_alpha   90.00
_cell.angle_beta   90.00
_cell.angle_gamma   90.00
#
_symmetry.space_group_name_H-M   'P 1'
#
loop_
_entity.id
_entity.type
_entity.pdbx_description
1 polymer ?
#
loop_
_entity_poly.entity_id
_entity_poly.type
_entity_poly.pdbx_seq_one_letter_code
_entity_poly.pdbx_strand_id
1 'polypeptide(L)' 'MAFIKTTTNKEGRTHVYLVEGYRKDGKVRQRILKKYGWMVLDNLIEDKVLETAISEGFFLCQGV' A
#
# COMPACT_ATOMS: atom_id res chain seq x y z
N MET A 1 10.59 8.35 -1.04
CA MET A 1 10.36 7.09 -1.77
C MET A 1 8.95 6.64 -1.44
N ALA A 2 8.11 6.39 -2.44
CA ALA A 2 6.73 5.96 -2.21
C ALA A 2 6.55 4.49 -2.57
N PHE A 3 5.69 3.79 -1.81
CA PHE A 3 5.45 2.36 -1.89
C PHE A 3 4.04 2.03 -1.42
N ILE A 4 3.55 0.85 -1.80
CA ILE A 4 2.26 0.36 -1.32
C ILE A 4 2.44 -0.40 0.00
N LYS A 5 1.62 -0.05 0.98
CA LYS A 5 1.53 -0.74 2.27
C LYS A 5 0.18 -1.43 2.37
N THR A 6 0.20 -2.72 2.67
CA THR A 6 -1.00 -3.48 3.00
C THR A 6 -1.07 -3.71 4.51
N THR A 7 -2.27 -3.61 5.09
CA THR A 7 -2.51 -3.91 6.50
C THR A 7 -3.76 -4.76 6.62
N THR A 8 -3.64 -5.96 7.18
CA THR A 8 -4.78 -6.84 7.43
C THR A 8 -5.28 -6.64 8.86
N ASN A 9 -6.58 -6.43 9.02
CA ASN A 9 -7.20 -6.31 10.34
C ASN A 9 -7.47 -7.70 10.96
N LYS A 10 -7.89 -7.75 12.24
CA LYS A 10 -8.22 -9.01 12.92
C LYS A 10 -9.42 -9.76 12.31
N GLU A 11 -10.22 -9.10 11.49
CA GLU A 11 -11.37 -9.68 10.79
C GLU A 11 -10.98 -10.23 9.39
N GLY A 12 -9.69 -10.27 9.06
CA GLY A 12 -9.19 -10.78 7.79
C GLY A 12 -9.31 -9.80 6.61
N ARG A 13 -9.70 -8.55 6.86
CA ARG A 13 -9.86 -7.55 5.81
C ARG A 13 -8.56 -6.79 5.57
N THR A 14 -8.10 -6.74 4.32
CA THR A 14 -6.86 -6.08 3.94
C THR A 14 -7.11 -4.67 3.42
N HIS A 15 -6.41 -3.70 3.99
CA HIS A 15 -6.40 -2.32 3.52
C HIS A 15 -5.13 -1.99 2.75
N VAL A 16 -5.28 -1.28 1.63
CA VAL A 16 -4.17 -0.86 0.77
C VAL A 16 -3.97 0.65 0.86
N TYR A 17 -2.73 1.07 1.12
CA TYR A 17 -2.33 2.47 1.27
C TYR A 17 -1.14 2.80 0.35
N LEU A 18 -1.20 3.94 -0.33
CA LEU A 18 0.00 4.58 -0.89
C LEU A 18 0.71 5.32 0.24
N VAL A 19 1.97 4.99 0.48
CA VAL A 19 2.76 5.56 1.56
C VAL A 19 4.05 6.13 1.01
N GLU A 20 4.41 7.33 1.45
CA GLU A 20 5.70 7.95 1.20
C GLU A 20 6.58 7.87 2.44
N GLY A 21 7.75 7.25 2.30
CA GLY A 21 8.83 7.31 3.27
C GLY A 21 9.67 8.57 3.08
N TYR A 22 9.85 9.33 4.16
CA TYR A 22 10.67 10.54 4.22
C TYR A 22 11.53 10.56 5.50
N ARG A 23 12.62 11.33 5.50
CA ARG A 23 13.42 11.56 6.72
C ARG A 23 13.07 12.93 7.30
N LYS A 24 12.85 12.98 8.61
CA LYS A 24 12.68 14.22 9.36
C LYS A 24 13.42 14.09 10.68
N ASP A 25 14.30 15.05 10.98
CA ASP A 25 15.10 15.09 12.20
C ASP A 25 15.94 13.80 12.39
N GLY A 26 16.55 13.31 11.31
CA GLY A 26 17.33 12.06 11.31
C GLY A 26 16.52 10.77 11.43
N LYS A 27 15.19 10.85 11.63
CA LYS A 27 14.32 9.67 11.78
C LYS A 27 13.56 9.40 10.48
N VAL A 28 13.49 8.12 10.09
CA VAL A 28 12.64 7.67 8.99
C VAL A 28 11.18 7.73 9.45
N ARG A 29 10.35 8.44 8.70
CA ARG A 29 8.92 8.57 8.92
C ARG A 29 8.17 8.14 7.65
N GLN A 30 6.90 7.82 7.83
CA GLN A 30 6.00 7.46 6.75
C GLN A 30 4.80 8.41 6.76
N ARG A 31 4.34 8.82 5.58
CA ARG A 31 3.10 9.59 5.38
C ARG A 31 2.19 8.82 4.44
N ILE A 32 0.92 8.67 4.78
CA ILE A 32 -0.08 8.09 3.89
C ILE A 32 -0.47 9.16 2.88
N LEU A 33 -0.30 8.87 1.58
CA LEU A 33 -0.69 9.75 0.49
C LEU A 33 -2.11 9.45 0.00
N LYS A 34 -2.47 8.16 -0.10
CA LYS A 34 -3.78 7.71 -0.59
C LYS A 34 -4.22 6.42 0.08
N LYS A 35 -5.53 6.28 0.30
CA LYS A 35 -6.15 5.03 0.75
C LYS A 35 -6.95 4.46 -0.42
N TYR A 36 -6.65 3.24 -0.84
CA TYR A 36 -7.35 2.59 -1.97
C TYR A 36 -8.57 1.77 -1.55
N GLY A 37 -8.79 1.58 -0.24
CA GLY A 37 -9.99 0.92 0.29
C GLY A 37 -9.70 -0.49 0.81
N TRP A 38 -10.68 -1.38 0.66
CA TRP A 38 -10.59 -2.77 1.06
C TRP A 38 -10.20 -3.60 -0.15
N MET A 39 -9.15 -4.40 -0.01
CA MET A 39 -8.86 -5.50 -0.91
C MET A 39 -9.44 -6.73 -0.21
N VAL A 40 -10.60 -7.20 -0.67
CA VAL A 40 -11.13 -8.49 -0.22
C VAL A 40 -10.15 -9.52 -0.76
N LEU A 41 -9.62 -10.36 0.12
CA LEU A 41 -8.63 -11.39 -0.19
C LEU A 41 -9.21 -12.52 -1.08
N ASP A 42 -10.40 -12.33 -1.62
CA ASP A 42 -11.08 -13.18 -2.61
C ASP A 42 -10.95 -12.52 -3.98
N ASN A 43 -9.79 -12.68 -4.65
CA ASN A 43 -9.57 -12.66 -6.11
C ASN A 43 -10.34 -11.63 -6.98
N LEU A 44 -10.74 -10.46 -6.46
CA LEU A 44 -11.56 -9.51 -7.19
C LEU A 44 -11.39 -8.09 -6.62
N ILE A 45 -10.21 -7.51 -6.83
CA ILE A 45 -9.91 -6.15 -7.33
C ILE A 45 -8.41 -6.20 -7.68
N GLU A 46 -8.03 -7.14 -8.55
CA GLU A 46 -6.61 -7.42 -8.82
C GLU A 46 -6.05 -6.60 -9.99
N ASP A 47 -6.81 -6.31 -11.05
CA ASP A 47 -6.15 -5.78 -12.25
C ASP A 47 -5.88 -4.27 -12.20
N LYS A 48 -6.87 -3.41 -11.98
CA LYS A 48 -6.66 -1.95 -12.18
C LYS A 48 -5.70 -1.30 -11.18
N VAL A 49 -5.75 -1.70 -9.92
CA VAL A 49 -4.89 -1.10 -8.88
C VAL A 49 -3.46 -1.63 -9.01
N LEU A 50 -3.30 -2.91 -9.33
CA LEU A 50 -2.00 -3.53 -9.58
C LEU A 50 -1.38 -3.03 -10.87
N GLU A 51 -2.14 -2.94 -11.97
CA GLU A 51 -1.69 -2.36 -13.24
C GLU A 51 -1.31 -0.88 -13.09
N THR A 52 -2.07 -0.09 -12.33
CA THR A 52 -1.70 1.30 -12.04
C THR A 52 -0.42 1.34 -11.19
N ALA A 53 -0.30 0.50 -10.16
CA ALA A 53 0.88 0.47 -9.30
C ALA A 53 2.14 0.04 -10.07
N ILE A 54 2.03 -0.98 -10.95
CA ILE A 54 3.12 -1.45 -11.80
C ILE A 54 3.45 -0.41 -12.88
N SER A 55 2.44 0.18 -13.54
CA SER A 55 2.63 1.21 -14.57
C SER A 55 3.21 2.51 -14.00
N GLU A 56 2.94 2.84 -12.75
CA GLU A 56 3.52 4.01 -12.06
C GLU A 56 4.83 3.68 -11.31
N GLY A 57 5.34 2.44 -11.43
CA GLY A 57 6.66 2.04 -10.89
C GLY A 57 6.70 1.83 -9.38
N PHE A 58 5.56 1.57 -8.73
CA PHE A 58 5.49 1.32 -7.30
C PHE A 58 5.76 -0.15 -6.95
N PHE A 59 6.71 -0.38 -6.03
CA PHE A 59 6.95 -1.70 -5.46
C PHE A 59 5.90 -2.03 -4.41
N LEU A 60 5.17 -3.14 -4.62
CA LEU A 60 4.36 -3.76 -3.58
C LEU A 60 5.30 -4.36 -2.52
N CYS A 61 5.38 -3.73 -1.35
CA CYS A 61 6.12 -4.30 -0.23
C CYS A 61 5.11 -5.02 0.65
N GLN A 62 4.93 -6.32 0.43
CA GLN A 62 4.19 -7.17 1.37
C GLN A 62 5.01 -7.23 2.66
N GLY A 63 4.48 -6.60 3.73
CA GLY A 63 5.09 -6.70 5.05
C GLY A 63 4.91 -8.12 5.57
N VAL A 64 6.04 -8.83 5.74
CA VAL A 64 6.15 -10.09 6.49
C VAL A 64 5.98 -9.82 7.98
#